data_AF-A0AAR5Q4U3-F1
#
_entry.id   AF-A0AAR5Q4U3-F1
#
_cell.length_a   1.000
_cell.length_b   1.000
_cell.length_c   1.000
_cell.angle_alpha   90.00
_cell.angle_beta   90.00
_cell.angle_gamma   90.00
#
_symmetry.space_group_name_H-M   'P 1'
#
loop_
_entity.id
_entity.type
_entity.pdbx_description
1 polymer ?
#
loop_
_entity_poly.entity_id
_entity_poly.type
_entity_poly.pdbx_seq_one_letter_code
_entity_poly.pdbx_strand_id
1 'polypeptide(L)'
;MRGIYARKMNSVLGFILLMLLSGLYGEKILHRDKRYLVFPFQGTFKTVYSFAVPWKLGPKQEMGVGWNFQFQYALPNSTDVLTNYPPSISRETRDINDEVVLSDRKIFYDGVESMLDSRDINGRECLLRTICENQYYSHFDDESGLLGQILHVFLTPNSKEGPDPELDEIYSDAQKAGVFGADCSTAFPKCNMERSFFDTFAIFGQ
;
A
#
# COMPACT_ATOMS: atom_id res chain seq x y z
N MET A 1 -57.78 9.60 4.93
CA MET A 1 -56.76 10.64 4.60
C MET A 1 -55.31 10.12 4.43
N ARG A 2 -55.04 8.80 4.30
CA ARG A 2 -53.66 8.28 4.06
C ARG A 2 -53.32 8.00 2.59
N GLY A 3 -54.32 7.85 1.69
CA GLY A 3 -54.09 7.52 0.28
C GLY A 3 -53.69 8.68 -0.63
N ILE A 4 -54.04 9.93 -0.27
CA ILE A 4 -53.72 11.12 -1.10
C ILE A 4 -52.25 11.52 -0.95
N TYR A 5 -51.66 11.32 0.24
CA TYR A 5 -50.25 11.64 0.51
C TYR A 5 -49.27 10.68 -0.20
N ALA A 6 -49.56 9.37 -0.21
CA ALA A 6 -48.72 8.38 -0.88
C ALA A 6 -48.70 8.57 -2.41
N ARG A 7 -49.84 8.92 -3.02
CA ARG A 7 -49.95 9.19 -4.46
C ARG A 7 -49.20 10.46 -4.88
N LYS A 8 -49.18 11.48 -4.00
CA LYS A 8 -48.43 12.74 -4.21
C LYS A 8 -46.92 12.53 -4.03
N MET A 9 -46.51 11.68 -3.09
CA MET A 9 -45.11 11.35 -2.83
C MET A 9 -44.47 10.55 -3.97
N ASN A 10 -45.17 9.57 -4.54
CA ASN A 10 -44.69 8.81 -5.70
C ASN A 10 -44.58 9.69 -6.97
N SER A 11 -45.47 10.66 -7.13
CA SER A 11 -45.39 11.61 -8.26
C SER A 11 -44.18 12.54 -8.14
N VAL A 12 -43.87 13.03 -6.94
CA VAL A 12 -42.70 13.91 -6.72
C VAL A 12 -41.40 13.13 -6.89
N LEU A 13 -41.32 11.90 -6.38
CA LEU A 13 -40.18 11.00 -6.60
C LEU A 13 -39.94 10.71 -8.09
N GLY A 14 -41.00 10.49 -8.87
CA GLY A 14 -40.90 10.29 -10.31
C GLY A 14 -40.37 11.51 -11.06
N PHE A 15 -40.82 12.73 -10.69
CA PHE A 15 -40.30 13.97 -11.28
C PHE A 15 -38.84 14.23 -10.91
N ILE A 16 -38.43 13.92 -9.67
CA ILE A 16 -37.02 14.04 -9.25
C ILE A 16 -36.15 13.04 -10.01
N LEU A 17 -36.61 11.79 -10.20
CA LEU A 17 -35.88 10.78 -10.97
C LEU A 17 -35.73 11.17 -12.44
N LEU A 18 -36.78 11.72 -13.06
CA LEU A 18 -36.75 12.23 -14.43
C LEU A 18 -35.80 13.42 -14.59
N MET A 19 -35.78 14.37 -13.64
CA MET A 19 -34.84 15.49 -13.66
C MET A 19 -33.38 15.02 -13.49
N LEU A 20 -33.14 14.03 -12.63
CA LEU A 20 -31.82 13.42 -12.47
C LEU A 20 -31.38 12.67 -13.74
N LEU A 21 -32.29 11.94 -14.39
CA LEU A 21 -32.01 11.22 -15.64
C LEU A 21 -31.72 12.18 -16.81
N SER A 22 -32.44 13.30 -16.90
CA SER A 22 -32.16 14.33 -17.91
C SER A 22 -30.86 15.08 -17.65
N GLY A 23 -30.47 15.27 -16.38
CA GLY A 23 -29.20 15.90 -16.01
C GLY A 23 -27.97 15.04 -16.34
N LEU A 24 -28.16 13.74 -16.54
CA LEU A 24 -27.10 12.80 -16.94
C LEU A 24 -26.91 12.72 -18.46
N TYR A 25 -27.85 13.24 -19.26
CA TYR A 25 -27.72 13.31 -20.71
C TYR A 25 -27.00 14.60 -21.13
N GLY A 26 -25.74 14.72 -20.70
CA GLY A 26 -24.82 15.71 -21.24
C GLY A 26 -24.14 15.15 -22.49
N GLU A 27 -24.13 15.91 -23.59
CA GLU A 27 -23.25 15.62 -24.72
C GLU A 27 -21.83 15.45 -24.21
N LYS A 28 -21.21 14.30 -24.50
CA LYS A 28 -19.81 14.04 -24.17
C LYS A 28 -18.93 14.87 -25.09
N ILE A 29 -18.73 16.14 -24.74
CA ILE A 29 -17.69 16.97 -25.33
C ILE A 29 -16.35 16.28 -25.01
N LEU A 30 -15.68 15.77 -26.04
CA LEU A 30 -14.34 15.21 -25.93
C LEU A 30 -13.35 16.36 -25.67
N HIS A 31 -13.25 16.75 -24.40
CA HIS A 31 -12.26 17.70 -23.93
C HIS A 31 -10.93 16.96 -23.75
N ARG A 32 -9.96 17.21 -24.64
CA ARG A 32 -8.61 16.71 -24.47
C ARG A 32 -7.86 17.66 -23.52
N ASP A 33 -8.00 17.41 -22.22
CA ASP A 33 -7.19 18.12 -21.23
C ASP A 33 -5.71 17.81 -21.42
N LYS A 34 -4.89 18.87 -21.35
CA LYS A 34 -3.44 18.73 -21.35
C LYS A 34 -3.04 18.03 -20.05
N ARG A 35 -2.40 16.86 -20.17
CA ARG A 35 -1.82 16.15 -19.03
C ARG A 35 -0.60 16.91 -18.56
N TYR A 36 -0.68 17.50 -17.38
CA TYR A 36 0.45 18.14 -16.72
C TYR A 36 1.00 17.16 -15.67
N LEU A 37 2.28 16.79 -15.78
CA LEU A 37 2.98 15.97 -14.78
C LEU A 37 3.38 16.82 -13.56
N VAL A 38 3.51 18.13 -13.77
CA VAL A 38 3.96 19.11 -12.77
C VAL A 38 2.89 20.19 -12.65
N PHE A 39 2.51 20.55 -11.42
CA PHE A 39 1.50 21.57 -11.14
C PHE A 39 2.16 22.95 -11.07
N PRO A 40 2.01 23.83 -12.09
CA PRO A 40 2.72 25.10 -12.15
C PRO A 40 2.20 26.14 -11.15
N PHE A 41 0.94 26.00 -10.74
CA PHE A 41 0.35 26.78 -9.66
C PHE A 41 0.47 25.95 -8.40
N GLN A 42 1.32 26.37 -7.46
CA GLN A 42 1.51 25.70 -6.17
C GLN A 42 0.18 25.21 -5.60
N GLY A 43 0.09 23.90 -5.39
CA GLY A 43 -1.12 23.24 -4.92
C GLY A 43 -0.78 22.29 -3.77
N THR A 44 -1.79 21.95 -2.97
CA THR A 44 -1.65 20.89 -1.97
C THR A 44 -2.64 19.78 -2.28
N PHE A 45 -2.14 18.55 -2.34
CA PHE A 45 -2.98 17.36 -2.38
C PHE A 45 -3.39 17.04 -0.94
N LYS A 46 -4.69 17.12 -0.66
CA LYS A 46 -5.26 16.84 0.66
C LYS A 46 -6.23 15.68 0.57
N THR A 47 -5.97 14.62 1.31
CA THR A 47 -6.89 13.49 1.48
C THR A 47 -7.33 13.43 2.93
N VAL A 48 -8.63 13.30 3.15
CA VAL A 48 -9.22 13.21 4.48
C VAL A 48 -10.02 11.92 4.57
N TYR A 49 -9.63 11.04 5.48
CA TYR A 49 -10.37 9.83 5.81
C TYR A 49 -11.03 10.02 7.17
N SER A 50 -12.34 9.88 7.22
CA SER A 50 -13.11 10.06 8.44
C SER A 50 -14.10 8.95 8.61
N PHE A 51 -14.18 8.38 9.81
CA PHE A 51 -15.24 7.46 10.17
C PHE A 51 -15.73 7.74 11.58
N ALA A 52 -17.04 7.56 11.78
CA ALA A 52 -17.71 7.78 13.05
C ALA A 52 -18.54 6.56 13.40
N VAL A 53 -18.32 6.02 14.60
CA VAL A 53 -19.04 4.87 15.11
C VAL A 53 -19.89 5.31 16.31
N PRO A 54 -21.22 5.13 16.25
CA PRO A 54 -22.07 5.37 17.41
C PRO A 54 -21.95 4.19 18.39
N TRP A 55 -21.50 4.48 19.60
CA TRP A 55 -21.48 3.53 20.72
C TRP A 55 -22.70 3.75 21.61
N LYS A 56 -23.55 2.74 21.71
CA LYS A 56 -24.72 2.77 22.60
C LYS A 56 -24.27 2.49 24.03
N LEU A 57 -24.45 3.46 24.93
CA LEU A 57 -24.14 3.31 26.36
C LEU A 57 -25.37 2.86 27.18
N GLY A 58 -26.58 3.11 26.69
CA GLY A 58 -27.83 2.67 27.33
C GLY A 58 -29.07 2.91 26.46
N PRO A 59 -30.28 2.58 26.94
CA PRO A 59 -31.52 2.68 26.16
C PRO A 59 -31.95 4.12 25.81
N LYS A 60 -31.31 5.15 26.40
CA LYS A 60 -31.58 6.57 26.12
C LYS A 60 -30.32 7.42 25.92
N GLN A 61 -29.14 6.81 25.85
CA GLN A 61 -27.87 7.54 25.73
C GLN A 61 -26.99 6.89 24.67
N GLU A 62 -26.56 7.72 23.72
CA GLU A 62 -25.67 7.35 22.63
C GLU A 62 -24.44 8.26 22.68
N MET A 63 -23.26 7.68 22.47
CA MET A 63 -21.99 8.39 22.39
C MET A 63 -21.36 8.09 21.04
N GLY A 64 -21.11 9.10 20.21
CA GLY A 64 -20.41 8.93 18.95
C GLY A 64 -18.90 9.13 19.14
N VAL A 65 -18.09 8.20 18.65
CA VAL A 65 -16.64 8.40 18.52
C VAL A 65 -16.31 8.55 17.05
N GLY A 66 -15.58 9.61 16.70
CA GLY A 66 -15.18 9.91 15.34
C GLY A 66 -13.68 10.10 15.22
N TRP A 67 -13.08 9.50 14.19
CA TRP A 67 -11.69 9.68 13.83
C TRP A 67 -11.60 10.44 12.51
N ASN A 68 -10.62 11.35 12.41
CA ASN A 68 -10.37 12.15 11.21
C ASN A 68 -8.86 12.14 10.91
N PHE A 69 -8.47 11.42 9.87
CA PHE A 69 -7.11 11.33 9.39
C PHE A 69 -6.94 12.31 8.22
N GLN A 70 -6.02 13.25 8.34
CA GLN A 70 -5.76 14.25 7.32
C GLN A 70 -4.34 14.07 6.80
N PHE A 71 -4.22 13.77 5.52
CA PHE A 71 -2.96 13.68 4.80
C PHE A 71 -2.86 14.90 3.88
N GLN A 72 -1.84 15.74 4.09
CA GLN A 72 -1.61 16.94 3.27
C GLN A 72 -0.19 16.90 2.71
N TYR A 73 -0.09 16.87 1.38
CA TYR A 73 1.17 16.85 0.67
C TYR A 73 1.24 18.06 -0.28
N ALA A 74 2.33 18.81 -0.23
CA ALA A 74 2.59 19.85 -1.22
C ALA A 74 2.89 19.18 -2.58
N LEU A 75 2.22 19.63 -3.63
CA LEU A 75 2.48 19.12 -4.97
C LEU A 75 3.82 19.70 -5.48
N PRO A 76 4.68 18.87 -6.09
CA PRO A 76 5.94 19.34 -6.64
C PRO A 76 5.67 20.29 -7.82
N ASN A 77 6.31 21.46 -7.78
CA ASN A 77 6.25 22.48 -8.83
C ASN A 77 7.33 22.30 -9.90
N SER A 78 8.20 21.30 -9.74
CA SER A 78 9.37 21.05 -10.59
C SER A 78 9.56 19.54 -10.79
N THR A 79 10.11 19.14 -11.95
CA THR A 79 10.37 17.73 -12.29
C THR A 79 11.48 17.09 -11.48
N ASP A 80 12.39 17.89 -10.92
CA ASP A 80 13.59 17.39 -10.23
C ASP A 80 13.25 16.53 -9.01
N VAL A 81 12.14 16.83 -8.34
CA VAL A 81 11.63 16.05 -7.19
C VAL A 81 11.04 14.70 -7.63
N LEU A 82 10.57 14.60 -8.86
CA LEU A 82 9.97 13.37 -9.42
C LEU A 82 11.04 12.46 -10.06
N THR A 83 12.15 13.02 -10.54
CA THR A 83 13.21 12.27 -11.21
C THR A 83 14.35 11.86 -10.29
N ASN A 84 14.62 12.63 -9.23
CA ASN A 84 15.66 12.34 -8.26
C ASN A 84 15.03 11.78 -6.98
N TYR A 85 14.87 10.46 -6.94
CA TYR A 85 14.57 9.74 -5.70
C TYR A 85 15.79 8.87 -5.34
N PRO A 86 16.38 9.02 -4.15
CA PRO A 86 16.00 9.91 -3.05
C PRO A 86 16.28 11.40 -3.35
N PRO A 87 15.54 12.35 -2.73
CA PRO A 87 15.73 13.78 -2.97
C PRO A 87 17.16 14.19 -2.59
N SER A 88 17.80 15.02 -3.43
CA SER A 88 19.09 15.62 -3.10
C SER A 88 18.90 16.65 -1.99
N ILE A 89 18.88 16.20 -0.74
CA ILE A 89 19.04 17.08 0.41
C ILE A 89 20.43 17.70 0.24
N SER A 90 20.53 19.04 0.24
CA SER A 90 21.84 19.71 0.19
C SER A 90 22.71 19.11 1.29
N ARG A 91 23.93 18.69 0.93
CA ARG A 91 24.90 18.04 1.84
C ARG A 91 25.30 18.92 3.04
N GLU A 92 24.77 20.12 3.16
CA GLU A 92 25.07 21.09 4.21
C GLU A 92 24.37 20.80 5.54
N THR A 93 23.30 19.99 5.56
CA THR A 93 22.66 19.54 6.82
C THR A 93 23.09 18.13 7.21
N ARG A 94 24.17 17.60 6.62
CA ARG A 94 24.70 16.26 6.94
C ARG A 94 25.84 16.32 7.97
N ASP A 95 25.66 17.20 8.96
CA ASP A 95 26.43 17.25 10.22
C ASP A 95 25.53 16.92 11.42
N ILE A 96 24.42 16.22 11.14
CA ILE A 96 23.64 15.50 12.15
C ILE A 96 24.36 14.16 12.28
N ASN A 97 24.74 13.84 13.52
CA ASN A 97 25.40 12.63 14.00
C ASN A 97 25.08 11.38 13.17
N ASP A 98 26.04 10.45 13.13
CA ASP A 98 26.02 9.07 12.64
C ASP A 98 24.81 8.24 13.13
N GLU A 99 23.61 8.71 12.83
CA GLU A 99 22.34 8.03 12.96
C GLU A 99 22.30 7.14 11.73
N VAL A 100 22.63 5.87 11.95
CA VAL A 100 22.43 4.77 11.01
C VAL A 100 21.05 4.97 10.39
N VAL A 101 21.00 5.49 9.17
CA VAL A 101 19.76 5.60 8.40
C VAL A 101 19.43 4.17 7.99
N LEU A 102 18.88 3.40 8.93
CA LEU A 102 18.50 2.02 8.72
C LEU A 102 17.66 1.96 7.45
N SER A 103 18.14 1.21 6.46
CA SER A 103 17.46 0.95 5.21
C SER A 103 16.02 0.55 5.52
N ASP A 104 15.04 1.16 4.84
CA ASP A 104 13.61 0.83 5.01
C ASP A 104 13.37 -0.69 4.88
N ARG A 105 14.20 -1.37 4.09
CA ARG A 105 14.19 -2.83 3.93
C ARG A 105 14.69 -3.56 5.17
N LYS A 106 15.74 -3.06 5.82
CA LYS A 106 16.26 -3.63 7.07
C LYS A 106 15.21 -3.55 8.17
N ILE A 107 14.59 -2.38 8.33
CA ILE A 107 13.48 -2.20 9.29
C ILE A 107 12.34 -3.17 8.99
N PHE A 108 12.00 -3.33 7.71
CA PHE A 108 10.97 -4.27 7.29
C PHE A 108 11.34 -5.73 7.60
N TYR A 109 12.57 -6.16 7.30
CA TYR A 109 13.03 -7.53 7.56
C TYR A 109 13.10 -7.82 9.05
N ASP A 110 13.71 -6.93 9.84
CA ASP A 110 13.78 -7.04 11.29
C ASP A 110 12.36 -7.14 11.91
N GLY A 111 11.41 -6.36 11.38
CA GLY A 111 10.01 -6.40 11.78
C GLY A 111 9.33 -7.73 11.45
N VAL A 112 9.54 -8.25 10.24
CA VAL A 112 8.97 -9.53 9.81
C VAL A 112 9.56 -10.70 10.60
N GLU A 113 10.88 -10.73 10.79
CA GLU A 113 11.57 -11.75 11.58
C GLU A 113 11.05 -11.76 13.02
N SER A 114 11.05 -10.60 13.68
CA SER A 114 10.55 -10.47 15.06
C SER A 114 9.09 -10.92 15.18
N MET A 115 8.26 -10.59 14.19
CA MET A 115 6.85 -10.96 14.17
C MET A 115 6.64 -12.47 13.96
N LEU A 116 7.49 -13.14 13.18
CA LEU A 116 7.45 -14.60 13.01
C LEU A 116 8.03 -15.32 14.23
N ASP A 117 9.14 -14.83 14.78
CA ASP A 117 9.76 -15.38 16.00
C ASP A 117 8.80 -15.32 17.19
N SER A 118 7.99 -14.25 17.29
CA SER A 118 6.94 -14.14 18.32
C SER A 118 5.87 -15.24 18.27
N ARG A 119 5.80 -16.00 17.16
CA ARG A 119 4.87 -17.11 16.94
C ARG A 119 5.56 -18.49 16.95
N ASP A 120 6.77 -18.59 17.50
CA ASP A 120 7.56 -19.83 17.55
C ASP A 120 7.90 -20.40 16.16
N ILE A 121 7.98 -19.50 15.16
CA ILE A 121 8.42 -19.80 13.80
C ILE A 121 9.83 -19.23 13.65
N ASN A 122 10.72 -19.93 12.95
CA ASN A 122 12.04 -19.39 12.62
C ASN A 122 11.89 -18.25 11.59
N GLY A 123 11.79 -17.01 12.07
CA GLY A 123 11.47 -15.85 11.26
C GLY A 123 12.49 -15.59 10.17
N ARG A 124 13.77 -15.72 10.50
CA ARG A 124 14.88 -15.53 9.57
C ARG A 124 14.85 -16.53 8.42
N GLU A 125 14.76 -17.82 8.71
CA GLU A 125 14.71 -18.87 7.67
C GLU A 125 13.44 -18.75 6.81
N CYS A 126 12.32 -18.39 7.43
CA CYS A 126 11.07 -18.19 6.72
C CYS A 126 11.04 -16.93 5.85
N LEU A 127 11.67 -15.85 6.28
CA LEU A 127 11.84 -14.66 5.46
C LEU A 127 12.72 -14.96 4.25
N LEU A 128 13.82 -15.70 4.43
CA LEU A 128 14.69 -16.13 3.33
C LEU A 128 13.95 -17.01 2.31
N ARG A 129 13.14 -17.97 2.79
CA ARG A 129 12.27 -18.78 1.92
C ARG A 129 11.31 -17.92 1.12
N THR A 130 10.68 -16.93 1.77
CA THR A 130 9.73 -16.01 1.14
C THR A 130 10.40 -15.13 0.08
N ILE A 131 11.62 -14.63 0.33
CA ILE A 131 12.40 -13.87 -0.66
C ILE A 131 12.69 -14.76 -1.86
N CYS A 132 13.15 -15.99 -1.66
CA CYS A 132 13.41 -16.94 -2.75
C CYS A 132 12.15 -17.21 -3.59
N GLU A 133 11.02 -17.51 -2.94
CA GLU A 133 9.73 -17.76 -3.62
C GLU A 133 9.27 -16.54 -4.41
N ASN A 134 9.35 -15.35 -3.82
CA ASN A 134 8.95 -14.10 -4.49
C ASN A 134 9.74 -13.88 -5.79
N GLN A 135 11.04 -14.17 -5.79
CA GLN A 135 11.89 -14.00 -6.97
C GLN A 135 11.67 -15.10 -8.01
N TYR A 136 11.33 -16.32 -7.57
CA TYR A 136 10.95 -17.41 -8.46
C TYR A 136 9.68 -17.07 -9.23
N TYR A 137 8.60 -16.68 -8.54
CA TYR A 137 7.29 -16.42 -9.16
C TYR A 137 7.17 -15.09 -9.88
N SER A 138 7.90 -14.04 -9.45
CA SER A 138 7.87 -12.73 -10.12
C SER A 138 8.37 -12.77 -11.56
N HIS A 139 9.12 -13.81 -11.95
CA HIS A 139 9.56 -14.01 -13.33
C HIS A 139 8.45 -14.57 -14.23
N PHE A 140 7.35 -15.09 -13.66
CA PHE A 140 6.34 -15.86 -14.39
C PHE A 140 4.91 -15.30 -14.30
N ASP A 141 4.59 -14.42 -13.34
CA ASP A 141 3.21 -13.92 -13.14
C ASP A 141 3.02 -12.44 -13.52
N ASP A 142 2.39 -12.20 -14.68
CA ASP A 142 1.89 -10.89 -15.12
C ASP A 142 0.57 -10.46 -14.42
N GLU A 143 -0.01 -11.31 -13.56
CA GLU A 143 -1.31 -11.08 -12.89
C GLU A 143 -1.20 -10.53 -11.45
N SER A 144 -0.02 -10.06 -11.05
CA SER A 144 0.16 -9.47 -9.71
C SER A 144 -0.48 -8.07 -9.61
N GLY A 145 -1.52 -7.94 -8.77
CA GLY A 145 -2.13 -6.64 -8.44
C GLY A 145 -1.16 -5.67 -7.75
N LEU A 146 -1.59 -4.41 -7.51
CA LEU A 146 -0.74 -3.35 -6.92
C LEU A 146 -0.02 -3.79 -5.63
N LEU A 147 -0.72 -4.50 -4.75
CA LEU A 147 -0.15 -4.99 -3.50
C LEU A 147 0.98 -6.01 -3.76
N GLY A 148 0.80 -6.91 -4.74
CA GLY A 148 1.84 -7.86 -5.13
C GLY A 148 3.10 -7.16 -5.65
N GLN A 149 2.95 -6.09 -6.42
CA GLN A 149 4.08 -5.29 -6.92
C GLN A 149 4.80 -4.55 -5.79
N ILE A 150 4.07 -3.97 -4.84
CA ILE A 150 4.66 -3.34 -3.66
C ILE A 150 5.48 -4.37 -2.88
N LEU A 151 4.89 -5.53 -2.60
CA LEU A 151 5.54 -6.60 -1.86
C LEU A 151 6.78 -7.13 -2.58
N HIS A 152 6.72 -7.27 -3.90
CA HIS A 152 7.86 -7.66 -4.71
C HIS A 152 9.04 -6.69 -4.50
N VAL A 153 8.79 -5.37 -4.46
CA VAL A 153 9.83 -4.36 -4.20
C VAL A 153 10.43 -4.47 -2.80
N PHE A 154 9.60 -4.72 -1.77
CA PHE A 154 10.09 -4.91 -0.39
C PHE A 154 10.89 -6.22 -0.23
N LEU A 155 10.51 -7.29 -0.93
CA LEU A 155 11.19 -8.59 -0.92
C LEU A 155 12.28 -8.74 -2.00
N THR A 156 12.78 -7.62 -2.51
CA THR A 156 13.91 -7.60 -3.44
C THR A 156 15.11 -6.93 -2.77
N PRO A 157 15.99 -7.71 -2.11
CA PRO A 157 17.11 -7.15 -1.34
C PRO A 157 18.16 -6.43 -2.20
N ASN A 158 18.47 -6.95 -3.40
CA ASN A 158 19.37 -6.27 -4.33
C ASN A 158 18.62 -5.29 -5.23
N SER A 159 19.06 -4.02 -5.26
CA SER A 159 18.60 -3.05 -6.25
C SER A 159 19.52 -3.04 -7.47
N LYS A 160 19.20 -2.23 -8.49
CA LYS A 160 20.04 -2.00 -9.68
C LYS A 160 21.44 -1.47 -9.35
N GLU A 161 21.63 -0.96 -8.14
CA GLU A 161 22.89 -0.38 -7.63
C GLU A 161 23.78 -1.38 -6.88
N GLY A 162 23.32 -2.63 -6.69
CA GLY A 162 24.04 -3.68 -5.98
C GLY A 162 23.33 -4.15 -4.70
N PRO A 163 23.98 -5.03 -3.91
CA PRO A 163 23.48 -5.44 -2.61
C PRO A 163 23.45 -4.26 -1.64
N ASP A 164 22.38 -4.18 -0.85
CA ASP A 164 22.23 -3.19 0.21
C ASP A 164 23.30 -3.44 1.30
N PRO A 165 24.20 -2.49 1.58
CA PRO A 165 25.30 -2.69 2.54
C PRO A 165 24.82 -2.89 3.99
N GLU A 166 23.57 -2.58 4.30
CA GLU A 166 23.01 -2.72 5.65
C GLU A 166 22.27 -4.05 5.88
N LEU A 167 22.01 -4.79 4.79
CA LEU A 167 21.40 -6.10 4.81
C LEU A 167 22.48 -7.18 4.84
N ASP A 168 22.22 -8.26 5.59
CA ASP A 168 23.10 -9.42 5.56
C ASP A 168 23.12 -10.05 4.15
N GLU A 169 24.30 -10.49 3.72
CA GLU A 169 24.50 -11.10 2.39
C GLU A 169 23.58 -12.30 2.13
N ILE A 170 23.16 -12.99 3.20
CA ILE A 170 22.25 -14.14 3.13
C ILE A 170 20.90 -13.82 2.44
N TYR A 171 20.39 -12.59 2.57
CA TYR A 171 19.17 -12.18 1.87
C TYR A 171 19.41 -12.04 0.36
N SER A 172 20.60 -11.54 -0.03
CA SER A 172 21.03 -11.48 -1.42
C SER A 172 21.17 -12.88 -2.03
N ASP A 173 21.67 -13.83 -1.26
CA ASP A 173 21.79 -15.23 -1.68
C ASP A 173 20.43 -15.92 -1.84
N ALA A 174 19.48 -15.65 -0.94
CA ALA A 174 18.10 -16.12 -1.10
C ALA A 174 17.45 -15.58 -2.37
N GLN A 175 17.68 -14.31 -2.71
CA GLN A 175 17.23 -13.75 -3.98
C GLN A 175 17.85 -14.47 -5.18
N LYS A 176 19.17 -14.69 -5.17
CA LYS A 176 19.86 -15.42 -6.24
C LYS A 176 19.29 -16.82 -6.40
N ALA A 177 19.04 -17.54 -5.31
CA ALA A 177 18.45 -18.88 -5.35
C ALA A 177 17.10 -18.90 -6.09
N GLY A 178 16.21 -17.95 -5.82
CA GLY A 178 14.95 -17.80 -6.52
C GLY A 178 15.11 -17.50 -8.01
N VAL A 179 16.01 -16.57 -8.36
CA VAL A 179 16.32 -16.21 -9.76
C VAL A 179 16.87 -17.41 -10.56
N PHE A 180 17.69 -18.25 -9.93
CA PHE A 180 18.25 -19.45 -10.56
C PHE A 180 17.27 -20.63 -10.62
N GLY A 181 16.04 -20.47 -10.13
CA GLY A 181 15.03 -21.52 -10.18
C GLY A 181 15.23 -22.63 -9.15
N ALA A 182 15.92 -22.36 -8.04
CA ALA A 182 16.11 -23.34 -6.98
C ALA A 182 14.77 -23.66 -6.29
N ASP A 183 14.65 -24.89 -5.76
CA ASP A 183 13.52 -25.25 -4.92
C ASP A 183 13.68 -24.62 -3.52
N CYS A 184 13.03 -23.48 -3.31
CA CYS A 184 13.10 -22.68 -2.08
C CYS A 184 12.68 -23.46 -0.82
N SER A 185 11.82 -24.47 -0.94
CA SER A 185 11.41 -25.30 0.20
C SER A 185 12.56 -26.18 0.68
N THR A 186 13.36 -26.70 -0.24
CA THR A 186 14.55 -27.50 0.08
C THR A 186 15.75 -26.65 0.47
N ALA A 187 15.86 -25.43 -0.07
CA ALA A 187 16.93 -24.49 0.25
C ALA A 187 16.82 -23.94 1.68
N PHE A 188 15.59 -23.76 2.18
CA PHE A 188 15.31 -23.21 3.51
C PHE A 188 14.41 -24.16 4.34
N PRO A 189 14.92 -25.35 4.71
CA PRO A 189 14.12 -26.41 5.35
C PRO A 189 13.78 -26.13 6.82
N LYS A 190 14.47 -25.17 7.45
CA LYS A 190 14.24 -24.78 8.85
C LYS A 190 13.04 -23.83 9.02
N CYS A 191 12.42 -23.42 7.93
CA CYS A 191 11.19 -22.67 8.00
C CYS A 191 10.00 -23.60 8.27
N ASN A 192 9.44 -23.48 9.46
CA ASN A 192 8.33 -24.32 9.95
C ASN A 192 6.94 -23.83 9.49
N MET A 193 6.85 -22.90 8.54
CA MET A 193 5.57 -22.49 7.96
C MET A 193 5.09 -23.51 6.93
N GLU A 194 3.82 -23.91 6.99
CA GLU A 194 3.20 -24.83 6.04
C GLU A 194 2.93 -24.19 4.67
N ARG A 195 2.75 -22.87 4.62
CA ARG A 195 2.50 -22.10 3.40
C ARG A 195 3.44 -20.91 3.30
N SER A 196 3.47 -20.27 2.13
CA SER A 196 4.19 -19.00 1.96
C SER A 196 3.64 -17.95 2.93
N PHE A 197 4.49 -17.00 3.31
CA PHE A 197 4.11 -15.89 4.19
C PHE A 197 2.78 -15.25 3.75
N PHE A 198 2.59 -15.08 2.44
CA PHE A 198 1.43 -14.44 1.84
C PHE A 198 0.11 -15.19 2.01
N ASP A 199 0.13 -16.52 1.93
CA ASP A 199 -1.06 -17.34 2.17
C ASP A 199 -1.53 -17.23 3.63
N THR A 200 -0.60 -16.94 4.55
CA THR A 200 -0.91 -16.77 5.97
C THR A 200 -1.59 -15.41 6.23
N PHE A 201 -1.20 -14.34 5.54
CA PHE A 201 -1.82 -13.01 5.68
C PHE A 201 -3.11 -12.83 4.87
N ALA A 202 -3.25 -13.53 3.75
CA ALA A 202 -4.49 -13.53 2.96
C ALA A 202 -5.70 -14.05 3.76
N ILE A 203 -5.48 -14.93 4.75
CA ILE A 203 -6.54 -15.52 5.59
C ILE A 203 -7.05 -14.53 6.65
N PHE A 204 -6.24 -13.58 7.11
CA PHE A 204 -6.68 -12.56 8.09
C PHE A 204 -7.63 -11.50 7.51
N GLY A 205 -7.86 -11.52 6.20
CA GLY A 205 -8.80 -10.65 5.50
C GLY A 205 -10.18 -11.25 5.23
N GLN A 206 -10.50 -12.43 5.78
CA GLN A 206 -11.79 -13.11 5.62
C GLN A 206 -12.61 -13.14 6.92
#